data_AF-A0A973TQN5-F1
#
_entry.id   AF-A0A973TQN5-F1
#
_cell.length_a   1.000
_cell.length_b   1.000
_cell.length_c   1.000
_cell.angle_alpha   90.00
_cell.angle_beta   90.00
_cell.angle_gamma   90.00
#
_symmetry.space_group_name_H-M   'P 1'
#
loop_
_entity.id
_entity.type
_entity.pdbx_description
1 polymer ?
#
loop_
_entity_poly.entity_id
_entity_poly.type
_entity_poly.pdbx_seq_one_letter_code
_entity_poly.pdbx_strand_id
1 'polypeptide(L)'
;MAADPVDKKPFTQEPGVRKVRSFVLRQGRFTPAQQRAFDELWPRFGLDYAGQPRDFDAAFGRHAPRVLEIGFGNGEALRFAAQHDKVRD
;
A
#
# COMPACT_ATOMS: atom_id res chain seq x y z
N MET A 1 -33.99 0.46 -18.68
CA MET A 1 -32.54 0.18 -18.67
C MET A 1 -31.85 1.32 -17.96
N ALA A 2 -31.58 1.18 -16.65
CA ALA A 2 -30.82 2.17 -15.91
C ALA A 2 -29.33 1.92 -16.18
N ALA A 3 -28.59 2.95 -16.57
CA ALA A 3 -27.15 2.87 -16.79
C ALA A 3 -26.45 2.60 -15.45
N ASP A 4 -25.55 1.60 -15.43
CA ASP A 4 -24.67 1.33 -14.30
C ASP A 4 -23.86 2.58 -13.95
N PRO A 5 -23.75 2.96 -12.66
CA PRO A 5 -23.03 4.16 -12.30
C PRO A 5 -21.54 3.95 -12.58
N VAL A 6 -21.03 4.74 -13.52
CA VAL A 6 -19.62 4.86 -13.89
C VAL A 6 -18.75 4.86 -12.62
N ASP A 7 -17.82 3.92 -12.56
CA ASP A 7 -16.78 3.79 -11.53
C ASP A 7 -16.27 5.17 -11.10
N LYS A 8 -16.70 5.64 -9.93
CA LYS A 8 -16.10 6.80 -9.29
C LYS A 8 -14.68 6.40 -8.96
N LYS A 9 -13.72 6.82 -9.80
CA LYS A 9 -12.29 6.72 -9.48
C LYS A 9 -12.12 7.28 -8.06
N PRO A 10 -11.77 6.45 -7.05
CA PRO A 10 -12.05 6.76 -5.64
C PRO A 10 -11.28 7.97 -5.07
N PHE A 11 -10.37 8.55 -5.86
CA PHE A 11 -9.50 9.67 -5.47
C PHE A 11 -9.68 10.92 -6.33
N THR A 12 -10.75 10.99 -7.13
CA THR A 12 -11.16 12.23 -7.81
C THR A 12 -12.09 12.99 -6.86
N GLN A 13 -11.53 13.87 -6.02
CA GLN A 13 -12.31 14.70 -5.09
C GLN A 13 -13.29 15.63 -5.83
N GLU A 14 -12.92 16.10 -7.04
CA GLU A 14 -13.72 16.99 -7.87
C GLU A 14 -13.83 16.45 -9.31
N PRO A 15 -15.05 16.12 -9.79
CA PRO A 15 -15.27 15.68 -11.17
C PRO A 15 -14.73 16.71 -12.17
N GLY A 16 -13.98 16.25 -13.19
CA GLY A 16 -13.42 17.12 -14.22
C GLY A 16 -12.05 17.73 -13.90
N VAL A 17 -11.59 17.68 -12.64
CA VAL A 17 -10.27 18.20 -12.26
C VAL A 17 -9.26 17.05 -12.11
N ARG A 18 -8.36 16.91 -13.09
CA ARG A 18 -7.24 15.96 -13.02
C ARG A 18 -6.07 16.59 -12.28
N LYS A 19 -5.99 16.40 -10.96
CA LYS A 19 -4.78 16.74 -10.19
C LYS A 19 -3.58 15.89 -10.65
N VAL A 20 -2.38 16.48 -10.67
CA VAL A 20 -1.12 15.75 -10.87
C VAL A 20 -0.97 14.73 -9.73
N ARG A 21 -0.61 13.50 -10.06
CA ARG A 21 -0.44 12.40 -9.09
C ARG A 21 1.02 11.99 -9.08
N SER A 22 1.59 11.84 -7.89
CA SER A 22 2.92 11.23 -7.69
C SER A 22 2.89 9.71 -7.74
N PHE A 23 1.72 9.10 -7.97
CA PHE A 23 1.53 7.66 -8.02
C PHE A 23 0.59 7.24 -9.16
N VAL A 24 0.75 5.99 -9.60
CA VAL A 24 -0.15 5.32 -10.53
C VAL A 24 -0.96 4.26 -9.80
N LEU A 25 -2.20 4.03 -10.21
CA LEU A 25 -2.99 2.92 -9.71
C LEU A 25 -2.53 1.65 -10.42
N ARG A 26 -2.18 0.58 -9.68
CA ARG A 26 -1.99 -0.74 -10.27
C ARG A 26 -3.35 -1.31 -10.65
N GLN A 27 -3.77 -1.09 -11.89
CA GLN A 27 -4.96 -1.72 -12.47
C GLN A 27 -4.62 -3.06 -13.14
N GLY A 28 -3.74 -3.85 -12.52
CA GLY A 28 -3.34 -5.18 -13.00
C GLY A 28 -4.04 -6.29 -12.22
N ARG A 29 -4.39 -7.39 -12.89
CA ARG A 29 -4.87 -8.61 -12.22
C ARG A 29 -3.70 -9.27 -11.48
N PHE A 30 -3.93 -9.69 -10.24
CA PHE A 30 -2.97 -10.55 -9.55
C PHE A 30 -2.78 -11.86 -10.33
N THR A 31 -1.53 -12.32 -10.39
CA THR A 31 -1.29 -13.72 -10.75
C THR A 31 -1.79 -14.62 -9.61
N PRO A 32 -2.11 -15.91 -9.86
CA PRO A 32 -2.54 -16.81 -8.80
C PRO A 32 -1.54 -16.92 -7.64
N ALA A 33 -0.24 -16.83 -7.92
CA ALA A 33 0.79 -16.86 -6.90
C ALA A 33 0.81 -15.57 -6.06
N GLN A 34 0.59 -14.41 -6.69
CA GLN A 34 0.49 -13.14 -5.98
C GLN A 34 -0.75 -13.10 -5.09
N GLN A 35 -1.90 -13.60 -5.57
CA GLN A 35 -3.12 -13.68 -4.77
C GLN A 35 -2.90 -14.54 -3.51
N ARG A 36 -2.36 -15.75 -3.67
CA ARG A 36 -2.04 -16.61 -2.52
C ARG A 36 -1.08 -15.94 -1.54
N ALA A 37 -0.03 -15.29 -2.03
CA ALA A 37 0.91 -14.57 -1.17
C ALA A 37 0.21 -13.45 -0.39
N PHE A 38 -0.72 -12.72 -1.01
CA PHE A 38 -1.56 -11.75 -0.30
C PHE A 38 -2.42 -12.43 0.77
N ASP A 39 -3.20 -13.43 0.40
CA ASP A 39 -4.14 -14.09 1.32
C ASP A 39 -3.43 -14.71 2.53
N GLU A 40 -2.28 -15.35 2.30
CA GLU A 40 -1.52 -16.06 3.34
C GLU A 40 -0.67 -15.13 4.21
N LEU A 41 -0.12 -14.05 3.64
CA LEU A 41 0.88 -13.22 4.32
C LEU A 41 0.33 -11.87 4.80
N TRP A 42 -0.80 -11.39 4.27
CA TRP A 42 -1.43 -10.14 4.73
C TRP A 42 -1.74 -10.14 6.23
N PRO A 43 -2.22 -11.23 6.86
CA PRO A 43 -2.45 -11.23 8.31
C PRO A 43 -1.20 -10.94 9.16
N ARG A 44 0.00 -11.18 8.61
CA ARG A 44 1.27 -10.96 9.30
C ARG A 44 1.92 -9.63 8.96
N PHE A 45 1.92 -9.24 7.68
CA PHE A 45 2.68 -8.08 7.19
C PHE A 45 1.80 -6.91 6.73
N GLY A 46 0.50 -7.16 6.54
CA GLY A 46 -0.46 -6.18 6.06
C GLY A 46 -0.84 -5.18 7.14
N LEU A 47 -1.16 -3.96 6.69
CA LEU A 47 -1.72 -2.90 7.52
C LEU A 47 -2.97 -2.37 6.84
N ASP A 48 -4.14 -2.70 7.38
CA ASP A 48 -5.41 -2.23 6.82
C ASP A 48 -5.58 -0.72 7.00
N TYR A 49 -6.16 -0.05 6.02
CA TYR A 49 -6.42 1.38 6.12
C TYR A 49 -7.54 1.68 7.12
N ALA A 50 -7.26 2.51 8.12
CA ALA A 50 -8.23 2.87 9.16
C ALA A 50 -8.69 4.34 9.11
N GLY A 51 -8.17 5.16 8.19
CA GLY A 51 -8.51 6.59 8.11
C GLY A 51 -8.06 7.43 9.31
N GLN A 52 -7.21 6.90 10.18
CA GLN A 52 -6.69 7.55 11.38
C GLN A 52 -5.17 7.32 11.47
N PRO A 53 -4.43 8.21 12.15
CA PRO A 53 -3.02 7.97 12.47
C PRO A 53 -2.84 6.62 13.17
N ARG A 54 -1.81 5.87 12.77
CA ARG A 54 -1.50 4.55 13.33
C ARG A 54 -0.43 4.67 14.40
N ASP A 55 -0.60 3.90 15.48
CA ASP A 55 0.49 3.59 16.40
C ASP A 55 1.41 2.55 15.75
N PHE A 56 2.55 3.02 15.24
CA PHE A 56 3.55 2.15 14.63
C PHE A 56 4.44 1.48 15.67
N ASP A 57 4.57 2.00 16.88
CA ASP A 57 5.33 1.33 17.93
C ASP A 57 4.64 0.02 18.30
N ALA A 58 3.31 0.06 18.43
CA ALA A 58 2.49 -1.15 18.64
C ALA A 58 2.56 -2.12 17.45
N ALA A 59 2.54 -1.62 16.21
CA ALA A 59 2.59 -2.45 15.00
C ALA A 59 3.93 -3.18 14.83
N PHE A 60 5.05 -2.51 15.09
CA PHE A 60 6.40 -3.09 14.98
C PHE A 60 6.88 -3.77 16.27
N GLY A 61 6.19 -3.55 17.39
CA GLY A 61 6.57 -4.07 18.71
C GLY A 61 7.83 -3.40 19.29
N ARG A 62 8.24 -2.25 18.74
CA ARG A 62 9.41 -1.49 19.19
C ARG A 62 9.31 -0.02 18.78
N HIS A 63 10.16 0.81 19.40
CA HIS A 63 10.37 2.20 19.02
C HIS A 63 11.70 2.35 18.27
N ALA A 64 11.64 2.67 16.98
CA ALA A 64 12.81 2.86 16.13
C ALA A 64 12.55 3.92 15.04
N PRO A 65 13.59 4.53 14.43
CA PRO A 65 13.42 5.37 13.25
C PRO A 65 12.77 4.58 12.11
N ARG A 66 11.91 5.25 11.34
CA ARG A 66 11.05 4.61 10.32
C ARG A 66 11.37 5.09 8.91
N VAL A 67 11.29 4.18 7.96
CA VAL A 67 11.43 4.43 6.52
C VAL A 67 10.12 4.08 5.83
N LEU A 68 9.61 4.99 5.00
CA LEU A 68 8.45 4.76 4.16
C LEU A 68 8.86 4.85 2.69
N GLU A 69 8.68 3.76 1.94
CA GLU A 69 8.89 3.74 0.50
C GLU A 69 7.55 3.75 -0.24
N ILE A 70 7.21 4.89 -0.85
CA ILE A 70 5.99 5.04 -1.65
C ILE A 70 6.24 4.50 -3.06
N GLY A 71 5.47 3.50 -3.47
CA GLY A 71 5.60 2.91 -4.80
C GLY A 71 6.76 1.93 -4.94
N PHE A 72 7.06 1.13 -3.90
CA PHE A 72 8.19 0.20 -3.77
C PHE A 72 8.28 -0.94 -4.83
N GLY A 73 7.46 -0.92 -5.88
CA GLY A 73 7.56 -1.88 -6.97
C GLY A 73 7.27 -3.33 -6.55
N ASN A 74 8.24 -4.22 -6.76
CA ASN A 74 8.20 -5.62 -6.31
C ASN A 74 8.77 -5.80 -4.88
N GLY A 75 9.29 -4.74 -4.27
CA GLY A 75 9.85 -4.75 -2.91
C GLY A 75 11.29 -5.24 -2.81
N GLU A 76 12.01 -5.42 -3.92
CA GLU A 76 13.40 -5.90 -3.87
C GLU A 76 14.33 -4.92 -3.15
N ALA A 77 14.26 -3.63 -3.50
CA ALA A 77 15.03 -2.58 -2.86
C ALA A 77 14.65 -2.43 -1.37
N LEU A 78 13.34 -2.39 -1.07
CA LEU A 78 12.82 -2.34 0.30
C LEU A 78 13.35 -3.51 1.15
N ARG A 79 13.28 -4.74 0.62
CA ARG A 79 13.80 -5.94 1.28
C ARG A 79 15.29 -5.84 1.51
N PHE A 80 16.06 -5.39 0.52
CA PHE A 80 17.50 -5.20 0.67
C PHE A 80 17.81 -4.21 1.79
N ALA A 81 17.17 -3.05 1.82
CA ALA A 81 17.37 -2.04 2.87
C ALA A 81 17.03 -2.60 4.26
N ALA A 82 15.87 -3.24 4.43
CA ALA A 82 15.43 -3.81 5.71
C ALA A 82 16.39 -4.88 6.26
N GLN A 83 17.08 -5.63 5.39
CA GLN A 83 18.07 -6.62 5.81
C GLN A 83 19.39 -6.01 6.29
N HIS A 84 19.75 -4.83 5.78
CA HIS A 84 21.04 -4.19 6.02
C HIS A 84 20.97 -3.05 7.04
N ASP A 85 19.79 -2.46 7.28
CA ASP A 85 19.58 -1.40 8.26
C ASP A 85 18.62 -1.85 9.38
N LYS A 86 19.06 -2.82 10.19
CA LYS A 86 18.23 -3.42 11.24
C LYS A 86 17.88 -2.47 12.39
N VAL A 87 18.53 -1.31 12.47
CA VAL A 87 18.23 -0.30 13.50
C VAL A 87 16.99 0.52 13.13
N ARG A 88 16.50 0.42 11.90
CA ARG A 88 15.29 1.10 11.42
C ARG A 88 14.17 0.11 11.11
N ASP A 89 12.94 0.61 11.14
CA ASP A 89 11.72 -0.06 10.66
C ASP A 89 11.31 0.43 9.28
#